data_AF-I3ZYE0-F1
#
_entry.id   AF-I3ZYE0-F1
#
_cell.length_a   1.000
_cell.length_b   1.000
_cell.length_c   1.000
_cell.angle_alpha   90.00
_cell.angle_beta   90.00
_cell.angle_gamma   90.00
#
_symmetry.space_group_name_H-M   'P 1'
#
loop_
_entity.id
_entity.type
_entity.pdbx_description
1 polymer ?
#
loop_
_entity_poly.entity_id
_entity_poly.type
_entity_poly.pdbx_seq_one_letter_code
_entity_poly.pdbx_strand_id
1 'polypeptide(L)'
;MKKIFIISSLFSTVVFSQVVTNQDITVNAESNAFLDSSSNTVNFEGEEDRNIGRGLVFPQTDLSTFQLNAEAADGLNFPTYYDGMIVYNTNEGGTTSDSSLTTQTENLTKGFYYFSNPDGKTNGSISGGKWVKILDGKELASGVTSGKFWSLNGNAGTTEVVVDKQSGKIKSGNFIGTTDEKSLTLATNNIPRLTIGKDGGLIKEDVGGTKFDFVLKVYGKAKFDKGIVTSASTYPDYVFDHYFTGKSAENPNYQFKSLSQVEKFIKENNHLPGVTSIKDLTKADGAYEVDNTQLSIQTLEKVEELYLHIIEQQKEIEALKAELQALKK
;
A
#
# COMPACT_ATOMS: atom_id res chain seq x y z
N MET A 1 -96.82 -20.38 10.66
CA MET A 1 -95.90 -19.22 10.65
C MET A 1 -94.52 -19.72 11.07
N LYS A 2 -93.53 -19.64 10.18
CA LYS A 2 -92.14 -20.05 10.44
C LYS A 2 -91.50 -19.05 11.42
N LYS A 3 -90.98 -19.51 12.56
CA LYS A 3 -90.16 -18.67 13.44
C LYS A 3 -88.70 -18.81 13.03
N ILE A 4 -88.14 -17.76 12.46
CA ILE A 4 -86.71 -17.62 12.14
C ILE A 4 -85.97 -17.35 13.46
N PHE A 5 -84.99 -18.19 13.80
CA PHE A 5 -84.01 -17.88 14.83
C PHE A 5 -82.81 -17.20 14.16
N ILE A 6 -82.58 -15.93 14.49
CA ILE A 6 -81.35 -15.22 14.13
C ILE A 6 -80.35 -15.46 15.26
N ILE A 7 -79.34 -16.27 15.01
CA ILE A 7 -78.16 -16.39 15.87
C ILE A 7 -77.25 -15.21 15.51
N SER A 8 -77.19 -14.22 16.39
CA SER A 8 -76.18 -13.17 16.34
C SER A 8 -74.90 -13.70 16.98
N SER A 9 -73.86 -13.93 16.18
CA SER A 9 -72.51 -14.24 16.68
C SER A 9 -71.68 -12.97 16.60
N LEU A 10 -71.48 -12.30 17.74
CA LEU A 10 -70.53 -11.21 17.88
C LEU A 10 -69.11 -11.80 17.93
N PHE A 11 -68.34 -11.60 16.87
CA PHE A 11 -66.89 -11.80 16.92
C PHE A 11 -66.26 -10.49 17.37
N SER A 12 -65.75 -10.45 18.60
CA SER A 12 -64.80 -9.42 19.02
C SER A 12 -63.38 -9.97 18.88
N THR A 13 -62.57 -9.32 18.05
CA THR A 13 -61.11 -9.48 18.13
C THR A 13 -60.59 -8.48 19.15
N VAL A 14 -60.10 -8.96 20.29
CA VAL A 14 -59.33 -8.12 21.21
C VAL A 14 -57.87 -8.18 20.76
N VAL A 15 -57.38 -7.10 20.15
CA VAL A 15 -55.95 -6.96 19.86
C VAL A 15 -55.31 -6.36 21.11
N PHE A 16 -54.52 -7.16 21.83
CA PHE A 16 -53.69 -6.66 22.92
C PHE A 16 -52.40 -6.08 22.33
N SER A 17 -52.11 -4.81 22.62
CA SER A 17 -50.78 -4.25 22.46
C SER A 17 -49.91 -4.63 23.67
N GLN A 18 -48.66 -5.02 23.45
CA GLN A 18 -47.63 -5.30 24.47
C GLN A 18 -46.41 -4.39 24.23
N VAL A 19 -46.50 -3.06 24.12
CA VAL A 19 -46.71 -2.11 25.23
C VAL A 19 -46.67 -0.70 24.61
N VAL A 20 -47.51 0.23 25.08
CA VAL A 20 -47.41 1.69 24.82
C VAL A 20 -47.73 2.41 26.13
N THR A 21 -46.92 3.39 26.55
CA THR A 21 -47.34 4.29 27.64
C THR A 21 -46.80 5.71 27.50
N ASN A 22 -47.71 6.69 27.59
CA ASN A 22 -47.42 8.10 27.87
C ASN A 22 -48.08 8.54 29.21
N GLN A 23 -48.32 7.58 30.11
CA GLN A 23 -48.91 7.68 31.46
C GLN A 23 -48.40 6.54 32.37
N ASP A 24 -48.69 6.60 33.68
CA ASP A 24 -47.82 6.05 34.73
C ASP A 24 -47.54 4.53 34.73
N ILE A 25 -46.24 4.25 34.60
CA ILE A 25 -45.55 3.00 34.88
C ILE A 25 -45.29 2.94 36.40
N THR A 26 -45.48 1.78 37.04
CA THR A 26 -45.20 1.63 38.48
C THR A 26 -43.71 1.81 38.76
N VAL A 27 -43.39 2.82 39.55
CA VAL A 27 -42.03 3.26 39.86
C VAL A 27 -41.42 2.36 40.94
N ASN A 28 -40.44 1.55 40.58
CA ASN A 28 -39.41 1.18 41.56
C ASN A 28 -38.37 2.30 41.54
N ALA A 29 -38.45 3.23 42.50
CA ALA A 29 -37.57 4.40 42.58
C ALA A 29 -36.11 4.03 42.87
N GLU A 30 -35.83 2.76 43.15
CA GLU A 30 -34.50 2.24 43.45
C GLU A 30 -33.85 1.51 42.25
N SER A 31 -34.48 1.52 41.06
CA SER A 31 -33.89 0.94 39.84
C SER A 31 -33.55 2.00 38.79
N ASN A 32 -32.36 1.87 38.18
CA ASN A 32 -31.94 2.70 37.05
C ASN A 32 -32.41 2.14 35.69
N ALA A 33 -33.05 0.98 35.67
CA ALA A 33 -33.45 0.31 34.43
C ALA A 33 -34.84 0.76 33.99
N PHE A 34 -34.93 1.37 32.80
CA PHE A 34 -36.19 1.76 32.15
C PHE A 34 -37.02 0.55 31.70
N LEU A 35 -36.35 -0.51 31.23
CA LEU A 35 -36.92 -1.83 30.96
C LEU A 35 -35.94 -2.88 31.52
N ASP A 36 -36.30 -3.51 32.64
CA ASP A 36 -35.51 -4.60 33.22
C ASP A 36 -36.02 -5.95 32.71
N SER A 37 -35.26 -6.57 31.83
CA SER A 37 -35.52 -7.92 31.28
C SER A 37 -34.56 -8.97 31.86
N SER A 38 -33.82 -8.63 32.93
CA SER A 38 -32.93 -9.58 33.58
C SER A 38 -33.75 -10.73 34.19
N SER A 39 -33.33 -11.95 33.88
CA SER A 39 -33.90 -13.18 34.46
C SER A 39 -32.77 -13.93 35.17
N ASN A 40 -33.08 -14.50 36.33
CA ASN A 40 -32.13 -15.35 37.04
C ASN A 40 -31.99 -16.65 36.26
N THR A 41 -30.77 -17.00 35.80
CA THR A 41 -30.51 -18.13 34.90
C THR A 41 -30.69 -19.51 35.55
N VAL A 42 -31.04 -19.54 36.84
CA VAL A 42 -31.27 -20.74 37.63
C VAL A 42 -32.72 -20.83 38.12
N ASN A 43 -33.32 -22.00 38.00
CA ASN A 43 -34.65 -22.27 38.55
C ASN A 43 -34.59 -22.35 40.09
N PHE A 44 -35.75 -22.48 40.76
CA PHE A 44 -35.82 -22.57 42.23
C PHE A 44 -35.10 -23.80 42.82
N GLU A 45 -34.69 -24.76 41.98
CA GLU A 45 -33.97 -25.98 42.34
C GLU A 45 -32.45 -25.85 42.09
N GLY A 46 -31.98 -24.70 41.59
CA GLY A 46 -30.56 -24.42 41.36
C GLY A 46 -30.02 -24.94 40.02
N GLU A 47 -30.88 -25.39 39.10
CA GLU A 47 -30.47 -25.86 37.78
C GLU A 47 -30.48 -24.72 36.75
N GLU A 48 -29.48 -24.69 35.86
CA GLU A 48 -29.42 -23.75 34.75
C GLU A 48 -30.52 -24.05 33.72
N ASP A 49 -31.47 -23.13 33.56
CA ASP A 49 -32.42 -23.17 32.45
C ASP A 49 -31.86 -22.39 31.26
N ARG A 50 -31.61 -23.09 30.15
CA ARG A 50 -31.01 -22.52 28.95
C ARG A 50 -31.98 -21.67 28.13
N ASN A 51 -33.28 -21.67 28.44
CA ASN A 51 -34.34 -21.07 27.62
C ASN A 51 -35.05 -19.87 28.26
N ILE A 52 -34.60 -19.39 29.42
CA ILE A 52 -35.25 -18.27 30.14
C ILE A 52 -34.72 -16.88 29.76
N GLY A 53 -33.65 -16.81 28.95
CA GLY A 53 -33.13 -15.56 28.43
C GLY A 53 -34.22 -14.79 27.68
N ARG A 54 -34.37 -13.50 27.99
CA ARG A 54 -35.37 -12.63 27.37
C ARG A 54 -34.68 -11.67 26.40
N GLY A 55 -35.18 -11.61 25.16
CA GLY A 55 -34.68 -10.70 24.13
C GLY A 55 -35.73 -9.68 23.70
N LEU A 56 -35.31 -8.70 22.91
CA LEU A 56 -36.20 -7.78 22.21
C LEU A 56 -36.35 -8.24 20.75
N VAL A 57 -37.59 -8.46 20.32
CA VAL A 57 -37.90 -8.76 18.91
C VAL A 57 -38.19 -7.45 18.21
N PHE A 58 -37.42 -7.16 17.16
CA PHE A 58 -37.60 -5.98 16.32
C PHE A 58 -38.35 -6.35 15.04
N PRO A 59 -39.13 -5.41 14.48
CA PRO A 59 -39.82 -5.64 13.21
C PRO A 59 -38.81 -5.88 12.09
N GLN A 60 -39.13 -6.82 11.20
CA GLN A 60 -38.46 -6.98 9.93
C GLN A 60 -39.08 -6.02 8.91
N THR A 61 -38.24 -5.18 8.31
CA THR A 61 -38.66 -4.09 7.43
C THR A 61 -37.86 -4.15 6.14
N ASP A 62 -38.47 -3.83 5.01
CA ASP A 62 -37.74 -3.52 3.79
C ASP A 62 -37.53 -2.00 3.71
N LEU A 63 -36.33 -1.53 4.05
CA LEU A 63 -36.04 -0.09 4.08
C LEU A 63 -36.05 0.57 2.70
N SER A 64 -36.01 -0.20 1.60
CA SER A 64 -36.12 0.34 0.24
C SER A 64 -37.54 0.74 -0.15
N THR A 65 -38.53 0.37 0.67
CA THR A 65 -39.95 0.67 0.44
C THR A 65 -40.63 1.28 1.67
N PHE A 66 -40.03 1.14 2.85
CA PHE A 66 -40.56 1.67 4.10
C PHE A 66 -40.61 3.20 4.13
N GLN A 67 -41.72 3.73 4.67
CA GLN A 67 -41.93 5.16 4.90
C GLN A 67 -42.38 5.39 6.33
N LEU A 68 -41.83 6.42 6.97
CA LEU A 68 -42.29 6.87 8.28
C LEU A 68 -43.62 7.62 8.14
N ASN A 69 -44.52 7.41 9.11
CA ASN A 69 -45.73 8.22 9.19
C ASN A 69 -45.38 9.59 9.80
N ALA A 70 -45.10 10.56 8.93
CA ALA A 70 -44.75 11.93 9.30
C ALA A 70 -45.87 12.64 10.08
N GLU A 71 -47.14 12.36 9.76
CA GLU A 71 -48.29 13.00 10.41
C GLU A 71 -48.46 12.53 11.86
N ALA A 72 -48.11 11.27 12.14
CA ALA A 72 -48.16 10.74 13.50
C ALA A 72 -47.04 11.29 14.40
N ALA A 73 -45.93 11.78 13.82
CA ALA A 73 -44.85 12.44 14.55
C ALA A 73 -45.24 13.87 14.95
N ASP A 74 -46.21 13.99 15.86
CA ASP A 74 -46.85 15.24 16.29
C ASP A 74 -46.17 15.91 17.49
N GLY A 75 -45.04 15.36 17.97
CA GLY A 75 -44.35 15.82 19.17
C GLY A 75 -45.03 15.43 20.50
N LEU A 76 -46.18 14.76 20.47
CA LEU A 76 -46.90 14.24 21.65
C LEU A 76 -46.77 12.71 21.75
N ASN A 77 -47.16 12.01 20.69
CA ASN A 77 -47.09 10.54 20.62
C ASN A 77 -45.67 10.06 20.31
N PHE A 78 -44.94 10.83 19.49
CA PHE A 78 -43.53 10.60 19.19
C PHE A 78 -42.72 11.88 19.45
N PRO A 79 -42.43 12.21 20.72
CA PRO A 79 -41.76 13.46 21.10
C PRO A 79 -40.34 13.59 20.55
N THR A 80 -39.72 12.49 20.11
CA THR A 80 -38.40 12.46 19.48
C THR A 80 -38.45 12.33 17.96
N TYR A 81 -39.65 12.38 17.35
CA TYR A 81 -39.80 12.26 15.89
C TYR A 81 -39.08 11.02 15.33
N TYR A 82 -39.37 9.87 15.96
CA TYR A 82 -38.80 8.54 15.70
C TYR A 82 -37.28 8.38 15.93
N ASP A 83 -36.58 9.38 16.47
CA ASP A 83 -35.16 9.24 16.78
C ASP A 83 -34.91 8.04 17.72
N GLY A 84 -34.02 7.15 17.31
CA GLY A 84 -33.70 5.90 18.00
C GLY A 84 -34.57 4.70 17.64
N MET A 85 -35.53 4.81 16.70
CA MET A 85 -36.33 3.66 16.24
C MET A 85 -35.43 2.58 15.62
N ILE A 86 -35.52 1.33 16.07
CA ILE A 86 -34.71 0.22 15.54
C ILE A 86 -35.58 -0.76 14.74
N VAL A 87 -35.08 -1.20 13.58
CA VAL A 87 -35.68 -2.23 12.73
C VAL A 87 -34.60 -3.20 12.23
N TYR A 88 -35.00 -4.39 11.80
CA TYR A 88 -34.14 -5.29 11.04
C TYR A 88 -34.44 -5.15 9.54
N ASN A 89 -33.52 -4.57 8.78
CA ASN A 89 -33.66 -4.46 7.33
C ASN A 89 -33.50 -5.83 6.64
N THR A 90 -34.41 -6.14 5.74
CA THR A 90 -34.47 -7.41 4.99
C THR A 90 -33.94 -7.31 3.56
N ASN A 91 -33.86 -6.09 3.01
CA ASN A 91 -33.42 -5.87 1.65
C ASN A 91 -31.88 -5.77 1.52
N GLU A 92 -31.38 -6.10 0.34
CA GLU A 92 -29.95 -6.10 -0.01
C GLU A 92 -29.75 -5.37 -1.34
N GLY A 93 -28.91 -4.33 -1.34
CA GLY A 93 -28.77 -3.37 -2.42
C GLY A 93 -29.84 -2.24 -2.41
N GLY A 94 -29.61 -1.20 -3.20
CA GLY A 94 -30.53 -0.07 -3.35
C GLY A 94 -30.40 1.01 -2.27
N THR A 95 -31.37 1.93 -2.23
CA THR A 95 -31.43 3.08 -1.31
C THR A 95 -32.76 3.10 -0.56
N THR A 96 -32.85 3.80 0.57
CA THR A 96 -34.16 4.13 1.12
C THR A 96 -34.96 5.02 0.15
N SER A 97 -36.29 4.95 0.24
CA SER A 97 -37.21 5.62 -0.68
C SER A 97 -38.24 6.53 0.01
N ASP A 98 -38.02 6.88 1.28
CA ASP A 98 -38.94 7.73 2.03
C ASP A 98 -38.83 9.19 1.56
N SER A 99 -39.84 9.66 0.83
CA SER A 99 -39.88 11.01 0.27
C SER A 99 -39.97 12.11 1.33
N SER A 100 -40.33 11.78 2.57
CA SER A 100 -40.35 12.76 3.66
C SER A 100 -38.95 13.07 4.20
N LEU A 101 -37.94 12.28 3.83
CA LEU A 101 -36.54 12.45 4.25
C LEU A 101 -35.71 13.17 3.17
N THR A 102 -34.85 14.09 3.63
CA THR A 102 -33.91 14.81 2.76
C THR A 102 -32.66 14.00 2.42
N THR A 103 -32.31 13.02 3.26
CA THR A 103 -31.12 12.17 3.10
C THR A 103 -31.55 10.72 3.01
N GLN A 104 -31.15 10.05 1.93
CA GLN A 104 -31.39 8.62 1.74
C GLN A 104 -30.16 7.81 2.16
N THR A 105 -30.40 6.61 2.69
CA THR A 105 -29.34 5.66 3.00
C THR A 105 -29.12 4.76 1.80
N GLU A 106 -27.92 4.81 1.24
CA GLU A 106 -27.53 4.03 0.07
C GLU A 106 -26.90 2.69 0.46
N ASN A 107 -26.81 1.77 -0.51
CA ASN A 107 -26.17 0.47 -0.37
C ASN A 107 -26.72 -0.33 0.82
N LEU A 108 -28.05 -0.44 0.89
CA LEU A 108 -28.71 -1.20 1.95
C LEU A 108 -28.19 -2.64 1.98
N THR A 109 -28.06 -3.17 3.19
CA THR A 109 -27.68 -4.57 3.43
C THR A 109 -28.59 -5.12 4.53
N LYS A 110 -28.68 -6.44 4.64
CA LYS A 110 -29.44 -7.06 5.73
C LYS A 110 -28.77 -6.76 7.07
N GLY A 111 -29.58 -6.49 8.09
CA GLY A 111 -29.09 -6.23 9.43
C GLY A 111 -29.91 -5.22 10.20
N PHE A 112 -29.47 -4.88 11.41
CA PHE A 112 -30.15 -3.89 12.23
C PHE A 112 -29.84 -2.47 11.76
N TYR A 113 -30.87 -1.64 11.72
CA TYR A 113 -30.77 -0.21 11.44
C TYR A 113 -31.51 0.55 12.53
N TYR A 114 -30.99 1.72 12.90
CA TYR A 114 -31.72 2.69 13.70
C TYR A 114 -32.00 3.97 12.90
N PHE A 115 -33.12 4.62 13.16
CA PHE A 115 -33.43 5.93 12.61
C PHE A 115 -32.74 7.00 13.45
N SER A 116 -31.82 7.74 12.84
CA SER A 116 -31.08 8.84 13.48
C SER A 116 -31.75 10.15 13.09
N ASN A 117 -32.30 10.86 14.06
CA ASN A 117 -32.93 12.16 13.91
C ASN A 117 -32.68 13.06 15.15
N PRO A 118 -31.40 13.37 15.46
CA PRO A 118 -31.01 14.00 16.72
C PRO A 118 -31.63 15.39 16.93
N ASP A 119 -31.93 16.11 15.84
CA ASP A 119 -32.53 17.44 15.88
C ASP A 119 -34.07 17.40 15.74
N GLY A 120 -34.67 16.22 15.59
CA GLY A 120 -36.09 16.05 15.31
C GLY A 120 -36.98 16.66 16.39
N LYS A 121 -36.62 16.45 17.66
CA LYS A 121 -37.31 17.05 18.81
C LYS A 121 -37.25 18.59 18.81
N THR A 122 -36.12 19.16 18.41
CA THR A 122 -35.90 20.61 18.39
C THR A 122 -36.62 21.26 17.22
N ASN A 123 -36.58 20.62 16.04
CA ASN A 123 -37.09 21.17 14.79
C ASN A 123 -38.53 20.77 14.48
N GLY A 124 -39.11 19.85 15.26
CA GLY A 124 -40.46 19.37 15.06
C GLY A 124 -40.66 18.61 13.76
N SER A 125 -39.66 17.84 13.29
CA SER A 125 -39.69 17.24 11.95
C SER A 125 -38.89 15.94 11.86
N ILE A 126 -39.32 15.03 10.98
CA ILE A 126 -38.55 13.83 10.58
C ILE A 126 -37.60 14.09 9.41
N SER A 127 -37.71 15.23 8.73
CA SER A 127 -37.12 15.41 7.39
C SER A 127 -35.58 15.41 7.37
N GLY A 128 -34.95 15.79 8.48
CA GLY A 128 -33.49 15.74 8.66
C GLY A 128 -32.96 14.37 9.09
N GLY A 129 -33.85 13.39 9.35
CA GLY A 129 -33.46 12.07 9.81
C GLY A 129 -32.96 11.16 8.70
N LYS A 130 -32.27 10.08 9.08
CA LYS A 130 -31.77 9.03 8.16
C LYS A 130 -31.68 7.67 8.84
N TRP A 131 -31.77 6.61 8.05
CA TRP A 131 -31.53 5.24 8.54
C TRP A 131 -30.03 4.95 8.62
N VAL A 132 -29.55 4.49 9.77
CA VAL A 132 -28.14 4.19 10.01
C VAL A 132 -28.01 2.72 10.39
N LYS A 133 -27.14 2.00 9.68
CA LYS A 133 -26.86 0.60 10.00
C LYS A 133 -26.16 0.50 11.35
N ILE A 134 -26.66 -0.35 12.23
CA ILE A 134 -25.94 -0.80 13.43
C ILE A 134 -24.95 -1.85 12.93
N LEU A 135 -23.66 -1.49 12.91
CA LEU A 135 -22.60 -2.38 12.44
C LEU A 135 -22.69 -3.73 13.18
N ASP A 136 -22.78 -4.83 12.43
CA ASP A 136 -22.30 -6.09 12.97
C ASP A 136 -20.77 -6.00 12.96
N GLY A 137 -20.08 -6.49 14.00
CA GLY A 137 -18.61 -6.37 14.10
C GLY A 137 -17.83 -7.04 12.96
N LYS A 138 -18.52 -7.58 11.94
CA LYS A 138 -17.98 -8.24 10.76
C LYS A 138 -17.77 -7.27 9.59
N GLU A 139 -18.52 -6.16 9.53
CA GLU A 139 -18.37 -5.12 8.50
C GLU A 139 -17.24 -4.11 8.74
N LEU A 140 -16.48 -4.23 9.84
CA LEU A 140 -15.20 -3.53 10.00
C LEU A 140 -14.16 -3.89 8.92
N ALA A 141 -14.45 -4.87 8.05
CA ALA A 141 -13.58 -5.32 6.98
C ALA A 141 -13.86 -4.74 5.59
N SER A 142 -14.97 -4.01 5.36
CA SER A 142 -15.32 -3.56 3.99
C SER A 142 -15.55 -2.05 3.81
N GLY A 143 -15.33 -1.23 4.84
CA GLY A 143 -15.27 0.21 4.62
C GLY A 143 -15.43 1.02 5.90
N VAL A 144 -14.44 1.90 6.13
CA VAL A 144 -14.42 3.04 7.07
C VAL A 144 -13.94 2.72 8.48
N THR A 145 -13.02 3.46 9.13
CA THR A 145 -11.89 4.34 8.76
C THR A 145 -11.24 4.66 10.10
N SER A 146 -9.96 4.32 10.32
CA SER A 146 -9.03 4.88 11.34
C SER A 146 -8.04 3.87 11.96
N GLY A 147 -7.67 2.82 11.22
CA GLY A 147 -6.45 2.05 11.50
C GLY A 147 -5.59 1.96 10.25
N LYS A 148 -4.51 2.76 10.15
CA LYS A 148 -3.47 2.56 9.12
C LYS A 148 -2.65 1.31 9.49
N PHE A 149 -3.21 0.14 9.24
CA PHE A 149 -2.44 -1.11 9.25
C PHE A 149 -2.26 -1.58 7.82
N TRP A 150 -1.06 -2.03 7.49
CA TRP A 150 -0.84 -2.84 6.30
C TRP A 150 -1.54 -4.17 6.54
N SER A 151 -2.81 -4.28 6.15
CA SER A 151 -3.51 -5.55 6.19
C SER A 151 -2.86 -6.49 5.16
N LEU A 152 -2.22 -7.55 5.65
CA LEU A 152 -1.86 -8.73 4.85
C LEU A 152 -3.03 -9.74 4.75
N ASN A 153 -4.17 -9.45 5.38
CA ASN A 153 -5.34 -10.31 5.41
C ASN A 153 -6.53 -9.62 4.73
N GLY A 154 -6.74 -9.95 3.46
CA GLY A 154 -7.90 -9.51 2.70
C GLY A 154 -7.56 -9.17 1.26
N ASN A 155 -7.42 -10.20 0.42
CA ASN A 155 -7.49 -10.04 -1.04
C ASN A 155 -8.34 -11.17 -1.64
N ALA A 156 -9.63 -11.10 -1.41
CA ALA A 156 -10.56 -11.67 -2.37
C ALA A 156 -10.40 -10.85 -3.67
N GLY A 157 -9.69 -11.40 -4.66
CA GLY A 157 -9.48 -10.75 -5.96
C GLY A 157 -8.03 -10.52 -6.39
N THR A 158 -7.02 -10.74 -5.53
CA THR A 158 -5.62 -10.78 -5.99
C THR A 158 -5.09 -12.20 -5.91
N THR A 159 -5.31 -12.98 -6.96
CA THR A 159 -4.45 -14.13 -7.21
C THR A 159 -3.04 -13.62 -7.52
N GLU A 160 -2.08 -13.97 -6.67
CA GLU A 160 -0.66 -13.95 -7.02
C GLU A 160 -0.45 -14.55 -8.42
N VAL A 161 0.35 -13.90 -9.26
CA VAL A 161 0.86 -14.48 -10.50
C VAL A 161 2.35 -14.76 -10.32
N VAL A 162 2.68 -15.80 -9.56
CA VAL A 162 4.02 -16.41 -9.66
C VAL A 162 4.00 -17.35 -10.84
N VAL A 163 4.59 -16.91 -11.95
CA VAL A 163 4.86 -17.78 -13.10
C VAL A 163 6.04 -18.68 -12.72
N ASP A 164 5.76 -19.97 -12.57
CA ASP A 164 6.82 -20.98 -12.58
C ASP A 164 7.55 -20.91 -13.93
N LYS A 165 8.82 -20.47 -13.92
CA LYS A 165 9.63 -20.30 -15.15
C LYS A 165 9.90 -21.60 -15.91
N GLN A 166 9.66 -22.77 -15.30
CA GLN A 166 9.85 -24.08 -15.92
C GLN A 166 8.53 -24.72 -16.37
N SER A 167 7.42 -24.47 -15.67
CA SER A 167 6.12 -25.11 -15.97
C SER A 167 5.04 -24.17 -16.53
N GLY A 168 5.26 -22.85 -16.49
CA GLY A 168 4.29 -21.85 -16.92
C GLY A 168 3.01 -21.78 -16.09
N LYS A 169 2.91 -22.52 -14.97
CA LYS A 169 1.73 -22.54 -14.09
C LYS A 169 1.79 -21.44 -13.02
N ILE A 170 0.63 -20.86 -12.75
CA ILE A 170 0.41 -19.84 -11.73
C ILE A 170 0.32 -20.50 -10.34
N LYS A 171 1.17 -20.08 -9.40
CA LYS A 171 1.04 -20.41 -7.96
C LYS A 171 0.43 -19.25 -7.18
N SER A 172 -0.33 -19.60 -6.13
CA SER A 172 -0.92 -18.67 -5.17
C SER A 172 0.03 -18.43 -3.99
N GLY A 173 0.19 -17.17 -3.60
CA GLY A 173 0.95 -16.75 -2.43
C GLY A 173 0.68 -15.28 -2.11
N ASN A 174 1.49 -14.70 -1.23
CA ASN A 174 1.34 -13.33 -0.76
C ASN A 174 2.38 -12.42 -1.43
N PHE A 175 1.92 -11.32 -2.04
CA PHE A 175 2.82 -10.29 -2.59
C PHE A 175 2.43 -8.88 -2.11
N ILE A 176 3.43 -7.99 -2.06
CA ILE A 176 3.25 -6.55 -1.83
C ILE A 176 3.62 -5.86 -3.14
N GLY A 177 2.64 -5.35 -3.88
CA GLY A 177 2.85 -4.71 -5.16
C GLY A 177 1.57 -4.29 -5.87
N THR A 178 1.71 -3.94 -7.14
CA THR A 178 0.61 -3.57 -8.04
C THR A 178 0.37 -4.69 -9.06
N THR A 179 -0.89 -4.86 -9.50
CA THR A 179 -1.27 -5.80 -10.58
C THR A 179 -1.70 -5.08 -11.86
N ASP A 180 -1.70 -3.76 -11.83
CA ASP A 180 -1.99 -2.86 -12.94
C ASP A 180 -0.72 -2.14 -13.41
N GLU A 181 -0.81 -1.31 -14.44
CA GLU A 181 0.33 -0.54 -14.97
C GLU A 181 0.69 0.68 -14.09
N LYS A 182 0.75 0.48 -12.78
CA LYS A 182 1.12 1.51 -11.80
C LYS A 182 2.39 1.12 -11.08
N SER A 183 3.19 2.13 -10.74
CA SER A 183 4.39 1.98 -9.93
C SER A 183 4.06 1.66 -8.47
N LEU A 184 4.93 0.90 -7.80
CA LEU A 184 4.89 0.72 -6.35
C LEU A 184 5.91 1.67 -5.70
N THR A 185 5.45 2.56 -4.82
CA THR A 185 6.30 3.54 -4.13
C THR A 185 6.31 3.31 -2.63
N LEU A 186 7.50 3.20 -2.05
CA LEU A 186 7.74 3.27 -0.61
C LEU A 186 8.21 4.68 -0.26
N ALA A 187 7.45 5.36 0.61
CA ALA A 187 7.68 6.75 0.99
C ALA A 187 7.70 6.93 2.52
N THR A 188 8.46 7.92 2.98
CA THR A 188 8.45 8.38 4.39
C THR A 188 8.24 9.89 4.40
N ASN A 189 7.45 10.45 5.30
CA ASN A 189 7.11 11.88 5.30
C ASN A 189 6.57 12.40 3.94
N ASN A 190 5.79 11.57 3.23
CA ASN A 190 5.29 11.87 1.87
C ASN A 190 6.39 12.08 0.80
N ILE A 191 7.58 11.56 1.07
CA ILE A 191 8.78 11.71 0.25
C ILE A 191 9.16 10.30 -0.24
N PRO A 192 9.05 10.00 -1.56
CA PRO A 192 9.45 8.71 -2.12
C PRO A 192 10.90 8.36 -1.78
N ARG A 193 11.15 7.10 -1.43
CA ARG A 193 12.49 6.58 -1.13
C ARG A 193 12.89 5.40 -2.00
N LEU A 194 11.90 4.63 -2.46
CA LEU A 194 12.09 3.54 -3.41
C LEU A 194 10.84 3.44 -4.26
N THR A 195 11.00 3.49 -5.59
CA THR A 195 9.89 3.27 -6.51
C THR A 195 10.27 2.17 -7.49
N ILE A 196 9.40 1.16 -7.58
CA ILE A 196 9.41 0.16 -8.65
C ILE A 196 8.48 0.68 -9.73
N GLY A 197 9.03 0.98 -10.91
CA GLY A 197 8.28 1.44 -12.07
C GLY A 197 7.31 0.38 -12.59
N LYS A 198 6.37 0.79 -13.44
CA LYS A 198 5.40 -0.12 -14.10
C LYS A 198 6.06 -1.22 -14.96
N ASP A 199 7.34 -1.05 -15.29
CA ASP A 199 8.17 -2.02 -16.02
C ASP A 199 8.90 -3.00 -15.08
N GLY A 200 8.72 -2.89 -13.76
CA GLY A 200 9.39 -3.69 -12.75
C GLY A 200 10.82 -3.23 -12.43
N GLY A 201 11.31 -2.18 -13.08
CA GLY A 201 12.62 -1.58 -12.81
C GLY A 201 12.59 -0.68 -11.58
N LEU A 202 13.72 -0.53 -10.89
CA LEU A 202 13.87 0.54 -9.91
C LEU A 202 14.05 1.87 -10.65
N ILE A 203 13.20 2.85 -10.38
CA ILE A 203 13.26 4.14 -11.05
C ILE A 203 13.97 5.19 -10.19
N LYS A 204 14.69 6.09 -10.86
CA LYS A 204 15.14 7.35 -10.25
C LYS A 204 13.92 8.23 -10.04
N GLU A 205 13.75 8.78 -8.85
CA GLU A 205 12.77 9.84 -8.62
C GLU A 205 13.48 11.04 -8.00
N ASP A 206 13.09 12.24 -8.46
CA ASP A 206 13.42 13.47 -7.78
C ASP A 206 12.56 13.53 -6.52
N VAL A 207 13.20 13.65 -5.37
CA VAL A 207 12.55 13.49 -4.08
C VAL A 207 12.44 14.86 -3.42
N GLY A 208 11.21 15.40 -3.36
CA GLY A 208 10.94 16.71 -2.76
C GLY A 208 11.60 17.89 -3.51
N GLY A 209 11.77 17.79 -4.83
CA GLY A 209 12.50 18.78 -5.64
C GLY A 209 14.02 18.66 -5.58
N THR A 210 14.55 17.72 -4.80
CA THR A 210 15.98 17.36 -4.81
C THR A 210 16.21 16.30 -5.87
N LYS A 211 17.10 16.56 -6.82
CA LYS A 211 17.48 15.58 -7.83
C LYS A 211 18.41 14.55 -7.22
N PHE A 212 18.07 13.27 -7.37
CA PHE A 212 18.93 12.17 -6.97
C PHE A 212 19.49 11.50 -8.23
N ASP A 213 20.81 11.53 -8.39
CA ASP A 213 21.49 10.88 -9.52
C ASP A 213 21.72 9.38 -9.32
N PHE A 214 21.25 8.81 -8.20
CA PHE A 214 21.40 7.39 -7.87
C PHE A 214 20.05 6.72 -7.55
N VAL A 215 19.87 5.50 -8.02
CA VAL A 215 18.68 4.65 -7.76
C VAL A 215 18.79 3.91 -6.42
N LEU A 216 20.01 3.70 -5.91
CA LEU A 216 20.27 2.97 -4.66
C LEU A 216 21.46 3.60 -3.91
N LYS A 217 21.21 4.12 -2.69
CA LYS A 217 22.27 4.55 -1.74
C LYS A 217 22.32 3.57 -0.57
N VAL A 218 23.49 3.00 -0.32
CA VAL A 218 23.72 2.02 0.75
C VAL A 218 24.65 2.65 1.80
N TYR A 219 24.17 2.81 3.04
CA TYR A 219 24.98 3.36 4.14
C TYR A 219 25.96 2.34 4.76
N GLY A 220 25.85 1.07 4.36
CA GLY A 220 26.69 -0.03 4.81
C GLY A 220 27.42 -0.73 3.67
N LYS A 221 27.94 -1.93 3.93
CA LYS A 221 28.56 -2.77 2.90
C LYS A 221 27.49 -3.43 2.03
N ALA A 222 27.69 -3.40 0.71
CA ALA A 222 26.92 -4.21 -0.22
C ALA A 222 27.67 -5.51 -0.53
N LYS A 223 26.96 -6.64 -0.56
CA LYS A 223 27.47 -7.94 -1.02
C LYS A 223 26.79 -8.28 -2.34
N PHE A 224 27.60 -8.64 -3.34
CA PHE A 224 27.13 -9.13 -4.63
C PHE A 224 27.65 -10.56 -4.81
N ASP A 225 26.76 -11.54 -4.94
CA ASP A 225 27.18 -12.94 -5.13
C ASP A 225 27.64 -13.25 -6.56
N LYS A 226 27.27 -12.41 -7.53
CA LYS A 226 27.72 -12.50 -8.92
C LYS A 226 28.69 -11.36 -9.22
N GLY A 227 28.25 -10.33 -9.93
CA GLY A 227 29.08 -9.20 -10.28
C GLY A 227 28.24 -7.95 -10.50
N ILE A 228 28.94 -6.84 -10.66
CA ILE A 228 28.37 -5.55 -11.04
C ILE A 228 28.59 -5.42 -12.55
N VAL A 229 27.52 -5.20 -13.31
CA VAL A 229 27.58 -4.97 -14.75
C VAL A 229 27.41 -3.47 -14.99
N THR A 230 28.35 -2.89 -15.73
CA THR A 230 28.43 -1.46 -15.97
C THR A 230 28.43 -1.21 -17.48
N SER A 231 27.69 -0.21 -17.95
CA SER A 231 27.67 0.20 -19.36
C SER A 231 28.85 1.14 -19.64
N ALA A 232 30.04 0.58 -19.82
CA ALA A 232 31.16 1.32 -20.39
C ALA A 232 31.02 1.37 -21.92
N SER A 233 31.25 2.54 -22.52
CA SER A 233 31.22 2.69 -23.98
C SER A 233 32.51 2.25 -24.67
N THR A 234 33.59 2.04 -23.91
CA THR A 234 34.92 1.75 -24.45
C THR A 234 35.67 0.76 -23.56
N TYR A 235 36.49 -0.07 -24.20
CA TYR A 235 37.45 -0.96 -23.56
C TYR A 235 38.87 -0.59 -24.04
N PRO A 236 39.91 -0.63 -23.19
CA PRO A 236 41.23 -0.08 -23.50
C PRO A 236 42.04 -0.72 -24.64
N ASP A 237 41.53 -1.74 -25.32
CA ASP A 237 42.20 -2.41 -26.46
C ASP A 237 42.73 -1.43 -27.53
N TYR A 238 42.22 -0.18 -27.57
CA TYR A 238 42.79 0.91 -28.37
C TYR A 238 44.26 1.18 -28.12
N VAL A 239 44.80 0.84 -26.94
CA VAL A 239 46.22 0.99 -26.61
C VAL A 239 47.08 0.14 -27.54
N PHE A 240 46.73 -1.14 -27.67
CA PHE A 240 47.43 -2.06 -28.56
C PHE A 240 47.20 -1.74 -30.03
N ASP A 241 45.97 -1.42 -30.42
CA ASP A 241 45.66 -1.02 -31.80
C ASP A 241 46.52 0.15 -32.24
N HIS A 242 46.58 1.21 -31.43
CA HIS A 242 47.41 2.37 -31.72
C HIS A 242 48.89 1.99 -31.78
N TYR A 243 49.38 1.18 -30.84
CA TYR A 243 50.79 0.81 -30.81
C TYR A 243 51.23 0.02 -32.05
N PHE A 244 50.44 -0.97 -32.48
CA PHE A 244 50.82 -1.86 -33.58
C PHE A 244 50.42 -1.35 -34.96
N THR A 245 49.35 -0.56 -35.07
CA THR A 245 48.82 -0.09 -36.37
C THR A 245 48.99 1.42 -36.59
N GLY A 246 49.37 2.16 -35.55
CA GLY A 246 49.51 3.62 -35.56
C GLY A 246 48.19 4.39 -35.45
N LYS A 247 47.04 3.69 -35.32
CA LYS A 247 45.71 4.29 -35.18
C LYS A 247 44.83 3.41 -34.29
N SER A 248 43.80 3.98 -33.66
CA SER A 248 42.73 3.22 -33.04
C SER A 248 41.36 3.72 -33.52
N ALA A 249 40.45 2.79 -33.83
CA ALA A 249 39.09 3.11 -34.18
C ALA A 249 38.25 3.52 -32.95
N GLU A 250 38.46 2.84 -31.82
CA GLU A 250 37.73 3.05 -30.57
C GLU A 250 38.13 4.36 -29.88
N ASN A 251 39.41 4.76 -30.00
CA ASN A 251 39.88 6.06 -29.54
C ASN A 251 40.87 6.71 -30.51
N PRO A 252 40.38 7.50 -31.50
CA PRO A 252 41.23 8.14 -32.50
C PRO A 252 42.22 9.17 -31.94
N ASN A 253 41.97 9.67 -30.73
CA ASN A 253 42.81 10.68 -30.06
C ASN A 253 43.81 10.05 -29.08
N TYR A 254 43.79 8.73 -28.88
CA TYR A 254 44.75 8.05 -28.04
C TYR A 254 46.16 8.21 -28.60
N GLN A 255 47.14 8.41 -27.72
CA GLN A 255 48.55 8.55 -28.08
C GLN A 255 49.39 7.82 -27.04
N PHE A 256 50.09 6.77 -27.48
CA PHE A 256 51.05 6.06 -26.65
C PHE A 256 52.23 6.99 -26.31
N LYS A 257 52.51 7.17 -25.01
CA LYS A 257 53.57 8.07 -24.53
C LYS A 257 54.83 7.29 -24.19
N SER A 258 56.00 7.83 -24.49
CA SER A 258 57.26 7.23 -24.04
C SER A 258 57.46 7.37 -22.53
N LEU A 259 58.27 6.51 -21.91
CA LEU A 259 58.58 6.58 -20.47
C LEU A 259 59.11 7.95 -20.04
N SER A 260 59.88 8.62 -20.90
CA SER A 260 60.37 9.98 -20.62
C SER A 260 59.23 11.01 -20.58
N GLN A 261 58.27 10.91 -21.50
CA GLN A 261 57.08 11.78 -21.49
C GLN A 261 56.18 11.49 -20.28
N VAL A 262 56.04 10.21 -19.91
CA VAL A 262 55.29 9.78 -18.71
C VAL A 262 55.96 10.33 -17.44
N GLU A 263 57.28 10.19 -17.30
CA GLU A 263 58.03 10.70 -16.16
C GLU A 263 57.87 12.22 -16.01
N LYS A 264 57.99 12.96 -17.12
CA LYS A 264 57.77 14.41 -17.13
C LYS A 264 56.37 14.75 -16.64
N PHE A 265 55.35 14.06 -17.13
CA PHE A 265 53.96 14.29 -16.72
C PHE A 265 53.75 14.01 -15.22
N ILE A 266 54.30 12.91 -14.70
CA ILE A 266 54.19 12.54 -13.28
C ILE A 266 54.85 13.61 -12.40
N LYS A 267 56.04 14.10 -12.77
CA LYS A 267 56.75 15.16 -12.04
C LYS A 267 55.93 16.46 -11.96
N GLU A 268 55.23 16.81 -13.03
CA GLU A 268 54.42 18.02 -13.10
C GLU A 268 53.06 17.87 -12.39
N ASN A 269 52.42 16.71 -12.49
CA ASN A 269 51.01 16.54 -12.11
C ASN A 269 50.78 15.64 -10.88
N ASN A 270 51.77 14.85 -10.47
CA ASN A 270 51.71 13.88 -9.36
C ASN A 270 50.68 12.75 -9.54
N HIS A 271 50.31 12.44 -10.78
CA HIS A 271 49.52 11.25 -11.13
C HIS A 271 49.88 10.77 -12.54
N LEU A 272 49.39 9.59 -12.93
CA LEU A 272 49.64 9.01 -14.26
C LEU A 272 48.80 9.71 -15.35
N PRO A 273 49.31 9.83 -16.59
CA PRO A 273 48.51 10.27 -17.72
C PRO A 273 47.28 9.37 -17.94
N GLY A 274 46.12 9.98 -18.18
CA GLY A 274 44.87 9.24 -18.41
C GLY A 274 44.17 8.72 -17.15
N VAL A 275 44.78 8.88 -15.97
CA VAL A 275 44.17 8.52 -14.67
C VAL A 275 43.59 9.77 -14.02
N THR A 276 42.37 9.68 -13.49
CA THR A 276 41.71 10.81 -12.81
C THR A 276 42.52 11.23 -11.58
N SER A 277 42.85 12.51 -11.49
CA SER A 277 43.56 13.05 -10.33
C SER A 277 42.67 13.09 -9.10
N ILE A 278 43.24 12.88 -7.92
CA ILE A 278 42.52 13.05 -6.64
C ILE A 278 41.92 14.45 -6.47
N LYS A 279 42.49 15.46 -7.15
CA LYS A 279 42.01 16.84 -7.14
C LYS A 279 40.73 17.03 -7.97
N ASP A 280 40.51 16.14 -8.93
CA ASP A 280 39.38 16.20 -9.88
C ASP A 280 38.23 15.28 -9.44
N LEU A 281 38.41 14.49 -8.38
CA LEU A 281 37.35 13.66 -7.80
C LEU A 281 36.36 14.51 -7.00
N THR A 282 35.08 14.25 -7.22
CA THR A 282 34.00 14.83 -6.41
C THR A 282 34.10 14.36 -4.97
N LYS A 283 33.78 15.27 -4.03
CA LYS A 283 33.62 14.94 -2.62
C LYS A 283 32.17 15.13 -2.18
N ALA A 284 31.60 14.10 -1.57
CA ALA A 284 30.31 14.17 -0.89
C ALA A 284 30.45 13.63 0.53
N ASP A 285 29.80 14.29 1.49
CA ASP A 285 29.79 13.87 2.90
C ASP A 285 31.19 13.62 3.51
N GLY A 286 32.22 14.33 3.03
CA GLY A 286 33.61 14.18 3.47
C GLY A 286 34.38 13.01 2.87
N ALA A 287 33.77 12.23 1.96
CA ALA A 287 34.39 11.11 1.24
C ALA A 287 34.55 11.42 -0.26
N TYR A 288 35.51 10.74 -0.90
CA TYR A 288 35.66 10.80 -2.36
C TYR A 288 34.62 9.91 -3.04
N GLU A 289 33.99 10.43 -4.08
CA GLU A 289 33.16 9.65 -4.99
C GLU A 289 34.05 9.03 -6.07
N VAL A 290 34.00 7.71 -6.20
CA VAL A 290 34.81 6.96 -7.15
C VAL A 290 33.89 6.16 -8.06
N ASP A 291 33.95 6.44 -9.36
CA ASP A 291 33.32 5.59 -10.36
C ASP A 291 34.21 4.36 -10.61
N ASN A 292 33.75 3.22 -10.13
CA ASN A 292 34.47 1.96 -10.28
C ASN A 292 34.59 1.49 -11.74
N THR A 293 33.65 1.88 -12.61
CA THR A 293 33.69 1.59 -14.05
C THR A 293 34.86 2.35 -14.68
N GLN A 294 34.89 3.67 -14.48
CA GLN A 294 35.93 4.52 -15.02
C GLN A 294 37.31 4.16 -14.46
N LEU A 295 37.40 3.90 -13.15
CA LEU A 295 38.64 3.46 -12.52
C LEU A 295 39.15 2.14 -13.11
N SER A 296 38.25 1.17 -13.37
CA SER A 296 38.62 -0.10 -13.98
C SER A 296 39.17 0.08 -15.40
N ILE A 297 38.54 0.94 -16.22
CA ILE A 297 38.99 1.26 -17.58
C ILE A 297 40.37 1.94 -17.55
N GLN A 298 40.54 2.99 -16.73
CA GLN A 298 41.82 3.70 -16.59
C GLN A 298 42.93 2.77 -16.10
N THR A 299 42.62 1.90 -15.14
CA THR A 299 43.57 0.91 -14.62
C THR A 299 44.01 -0.05 -15.73
N LEU A 300 43.06 -0.57 -16.52
CA LEU A 300 43.38 -1.49 -17.60
C LEU A 300 44.18 -0.80 -18.72
N GLU A 301 43.84 0.42 -19.10
CA GLU A 301 44.65 1.22 -20.05
C GLU A 301 46.11 1.32 -19.57
N LYS A 302 46.34 1.61 -18.28
CA LYS A 302 47.70 1.70 -17.74
C LYS A 302 48.41 0.35 -17.67
N VAL A 303 47.68 -0.73 -17.42
CA VAL A 303 48.24 -2.09 -17.45
C VAL A 303 48.70 -2.43 -18.86
N GLU A 304 47.92 -2.12 -19.89
CA GLU A 304 48.30 -2.36 -21.29
C GLU A 304 49.52 -1.53 -21.71
N GLU A 305 49.56 -0.24 -21.35
CA GLU A 305 50.72 0.61 -21.58
C GLU A 305 51.98 0.08 -20.88
N LEU A 306 51.83 -0.37 -19.63
CA LEU A 306 52.93 -0.96 -18.88
C LEU A 306 53.48 -2.21 -19.58
N TYR A 307 52.62 -3.08 -20.09
CA TYR A 307 53.07 -4.26 -20.85
C TYR A 307 53.81 -3.88 -22.13
N LEU A 308 53.36 -2.85 -22.85
CA LEU A 308 54.08 -2.34 -24.03
C LEU A 308 55.48 -1.83 -23.66
N HIS A 309 55.60 -1.03 -22.60
CA HIS A 309 56.91 -0.56 -22.13
C HIS A 309 57.82 -1.72 -21.68
N ILE A 310 57.29 -2.74 -21.03
CA ILE A 310 58.06 -3.93 -20.66
C ILE A 310 58.56 -4.67 -21.90
N ILE A 311 57.72 -4.81 -22.93
CA ILE A 311 58.11 -5.42 -24.21
C ILE A 311 59.22 -4.61 -24.89
N GLU A 312 59.13 -3.28 -24.89
CA GLU A 312 60.19 -2.39 -25.42
C GLU A 312 61.50 -2.56 -24.66
N GLN A 313 61.45 -2.53 -23.33
CA GLN A 313 62.62 -2.73 -22.48
C GLN A 313 63.25 -4.10 -22.69
N GLN A 314 62.45 -5.16 -22.83
CA GLN A 314 62.96 -6.51 -23.07
C GLN A 314 63.68 -6.59 -24.43
N LYS A 315 63.14 -5.96 -25.48
CA LYS A 315 63.81 -5.88 -26.79
C LYS A 315 65.15 -5.15 -26.71
N GLU A 316 65.21 -4.05 -25.96
CA GLU A 316 66.45 -3.30 -25.75
C GLU A 316 67.50 -4.14 -24.99
N ILE A 317 67.07 -4.86 -23.94
CA ILE A 317 67.95 -5.78 -23.19
C ILE A 317 68.51 -6.88 -24.09
N GLU A 318 67.69 -7.44 -24.99
CA GLU A 318 68.13 -8.47 -25.94
C GLU A 318 69.11 -7.91 -26.97
N ALA A 319 68.87 -6.71 -27.49
CA ALA A 319 69.79 -6.02 -28.38
C ALA A 319 71.15 -5.75 -27.70
N LEU A 320 71.13 -5.19 -26.49
CA LEU A 320 72.34 -4.95 -25.70
C LEU A 320 73.11 -6.24 -25.41
N LYS A 321 72.41 -7.35 -25.09
CA LYS A 321 73.04 -8.66 -24.90
C LYS A 321 73.69 -9.18 -26.18
N ALA A 322 73.04 -9.00 -27.33
CA ALA A 322 73.59 -9.42 -28.62
C ALA A 322 74.86 -8.61 -28.98
N GLU A 323 74.84 -7.30 -28.78
CA GLU A 323 76.01 -6.44 -28.97
C GLU A 323 77.17 -6.82 -28.05
N LEU A 324 76.90 -7.08 -26.77
CA LEU A 324 77.91 -7.54 -25.82
C LEU A 324 78.51 -8.91 -26.20
N GLN A 325 77.74 -9.79 -26.85
CA GLN A 325 78.27 -11.05 -27.38
C GLN A 325 79.14 -10.83 -28.63
N ALA A 326 78.76 -9.89 -29.50
CA ALA A 326 79.52 -9.54 -30.69
C ALA A 326 80.87 -8.88 -30.35
N LEU A 327 80.91 -8.01 -29.34
CA LEU A 327 82.13 -7.34 -28.85
C LEU A 327 83.11 -8.27 -28.12
N LYS A 328 82.67 -9.46 -27.69
CA LYS A 328 83.49 -10.47 -27.02
C LYS A 328 84.13 -11.48 -27.97
N LYS A 329 83.78 -11.44 -29.26
CA LYS A 329 84.42 -12.24 -30.32
C LYS A 329 85.52 -11.45 -31.00
#